data_AF-A0A2E1ZY34-F1
#
_entry.id   AF-A0A2E1ZY34-F1
#
_cell.length_a   1.000
_cell.length_b   1.000
_cell.length_c   1.000
_cell.angle_alpha   90.00
_cell.angle_beta   90.00
_cell.angle_gamma   90.00
#
_symmetry.space_group_name_H-M   'P 1'
#
loop_
_entity.id
_entity.type
_entity.pdbx_description
1 polymer ?
#
loop_
_entity_poly.entity_id
_entity_poly.type
_entity_poly.pdbx_seq_one_letter_code
_entity_poly.pdbx_strand_id
1 'polypeptide(L)'
;MPGLCLHINIGNSALEDGSHPASSTYPGSFFLGTTAPDIRTYTGQDRKDTHFFDLDILSEQDPIQGLLTKHPGMFDDLSAVTPQSAFLAGYITHLLADKRYIEQIYRKFFLTNIDSQFDPSDETQMRYNLFDRTLQFELDRIQKSEQSILINALYKINEQEHIYDVPFIDNLNLNDWSKIMMSIVAQPPVYDRYPQLMHSHLSKLGYSSDKILNHLNDYKKNINDTFNIVSQKYMEQFVNETVKISLDTIMEFT
;
A
#
# COMPACT_ATOMS: atom_id res chain seq x y z
N MET A 1 4.39 0.59 -4.86
CA MET A 1 3.76 -0.11 -3.71
C MET A 1 2.27 -0.15 -3.95
N PRO A 2 1.53 -1.09 -3.32
CA PRO A 2 0.09 -1.21 -3.46
C PRO A 2 -0.60 0.14 -3.28
N GLY A 3 -1.66 0.39 -4.05
CA GLY A 3 -2.48 1.57 -3.83
C GLY A 3 -3.41 1.39 -2.65
N LEU A 4 -4.01 2.49 -2.21
CA LEU A 4 -4.96 2.53 -1.09
C LEU A 4 -6.07 1.49 -1.21
N CYS A 5 -6.61 1.29 -2.43
CA CYS A 5 -7.74 0.37 -2.61
C CYS A 5 -7.29 -1.09 -2.48
N LEU A 6 -6.07 -1.42 -2.92
CA LEU A 6 -5.51 -2.74 -2.70
C LEU A 6 -5.22 -3.01 -1.22
N HIS A 7 -4.74 -2.03 -0.45
CA HIS A 7 -4.57 -2.18 0.99
C HIS A 7 -5.90 -2.44 1.72
N ILE A 8 -6.96 -1.73 1.35
CA ILE A 8 -8.31 -1.99 1.89
C ILE A 8 -8.76 -3.41 1.54
N ASN A 9 -8.54 -3.86 0.30
CA ASN A 9 -8.92 -5.20 -0.11
C ASN A 9 -8.16 -6.31 0.66
N ILE A 10 -6.83 -6.17 0.80
CA ILE A 10 -6.02 -7.09 1.62
C ILE A 10 -6.54 -7.11 3.06
N GLY A 11 -6.85 -5.94 3.63
CA GLY A 11 -7.48 -5.84 4.94
C GLY A 11 -8.83 -6.55 5.02
N ASN A 12 -9.69 -6.39 4.01
CA ASN A 12 -11.00 -7.05 3.97
C ASN A 12 -10.85 -8.58 3.98
N SER A 13 -9.95 -9.10 3.13
CA SER A 13 -9.65 -10.55 3.11
C SER A 13 -9.11 -11.04 4.45
N ALA A 14 -8.23 -10.27 5.12
CA ALA A 14 -7.76 -10.61 6.45
C ALA A 14 -8.88 -10.64 7.50
N LEU A 15 -9.83 -9.69 7.44
CA LEU A 15 -11.01 -9.70 8.33
C LEU A 15 -11.89 -10.94 8.10
N GLU A 16 -12.12 -11.32 6.85
CA GLU A 16 -12.95 -12.48 6.47
C GLU A 16 -12.33 -13.82 6.87
N ASP A 17 -11.00 -13.96 6.76
CA ASP A 17 -10.27 -15.20 7.06
C ASP A 17 -10.05 -15.45 8.58
N GLY A 18 -10.65 -14.62 9.44
CA GLY A 18 -10.58 -14.80 10.89
C GLY A 18 -9.44 -14.04 11.56
N SER A 19 -9.31 -12.75 11.25
CA SER A 19 -8.41 -11.80 11.93
C SER A 19 -8.52 -11.79 13.46
N HIS A 20 -7.55 -11.12 14.10
CA HIS A 20 -7.53 -10.80 15.52
C HIS A 20 -8.91 -10.37 16.07
N PRO A 21 -9.35 -10.82 17.28
CA PRO A 21 -10.67 -10.48 17.82
C PRO A 21 -10.98 -8.97 17.87
N ALA A 22 -9.95 -8.14 18.09
CA ALA A 22 -10.09 -6.69 18.04
C ALA A 22 -10.49 -6.18 16.66
N SER A 23 -9.96 -6.76 15.57
CA SER A 23 -10.25 -6.35 14.20
C SER A 23 -11.70 -6.62 13.80
N SER A 24 -12.29 -7.72 14.29
CA SER A 24 -13.71 -8.02 14.11
C SER A 24 -14.62 -7.10 14.93
N THR A 25 -14.17 -6.70 16.12
CA THR A 25 -14.93 -5.83 17.04
C THR A 25 -14.85 -4.36 16.62
N TYR A 26 -13.69 -3.91 16.14
CA TYR A 26 -13.39 -2.54 15.73
C TYR A 26 -12.87 -2.49 14.29
N PRO A 27 -13.68 -2.90 13.29
CA PRO A 27 -13.21 -3.03 11.91
C PRO A 27 -12.85 -1.69 11.28
N GLY A 28 -13.44 -0.58 11.73
CA GLY A 28 -13.06 0.77 11.31
C GLY A 28 -11.63 1.13 11.70
N SER A 29 -11.22 0.80 12.93
CA SER A 29 -9.82 0.96 13.39
C SER A 29 -8.87 0.11 12.57
N PHE A 30 -9.24 -1.15 12.32
CA PHE A 30 -8.42 -2.05 11.51
C PHE A 30 -8.22 -1.53 10.08
N PHE A 31 -9.29 -1.15 9.37
CA PHE A 31 -9.18 -0.58 8.03
C PHE A 31 -8.41 0.74 7.98
N LEU A 32 -8.53 1.58 9.00
CA LEU A 32 -7.69 2.77 9.08
C LEU A 32 -6.22 2.38 9.23
N GLY A 33 -5.91 1.40 10.09
CA GLY A 33 -4.57 0.85 10.25
C GLY A 33 -3.96 0.34 8.94
N THR A 34 -4.74 -0.33 8.08
CA THR A 34 -4.23 -0.84 6.79
C THR A 34 -3.83 0.25 5.78
N THR A 35 -4.16 1.51 6.05
CA THR A 35 -3.87 2.64 5.16
C THR A 35 -3.09 3.76 5.85
N ALA A 36 -3.03 3.78 7.18
CA ALA A 36 -2.42 4.86 7.96
C ALA A 36 -0.96 5.18 7.58
N PRO A 37 -0.09 4.21 7.23
CA PRO A 37 1.29 4.56 6.86
C PRO A 37 1.39 5.48 5.63
N ASP A 38 0.41 5.41 4.72
CA ASP A 38 0.33 6.23 3.49
C ASP A 38 -0.09 7.68 3.74
N ILE A 39 -0.43 8.05 4.97
CA ILE A 39 -0.75 9.43 5.35
C ILE A 39 0.37 10.42 4.98
N ARG A 40 1.60 9.92 4.89
CA ARG A 40 2.79 10.63 4.41
C ARG A 40 2.61 11.26 3.01
N THR A 41 1.69 10.74 2.20
CA THR A 41 1.33 11.30 0.90
C THR A 41 0.71 12.69 1.01
N TYR A 42 0.05 12.98 2.12
CA TYR A 42 -0.57 14.26 2.46
C TYR A 42 0.30 15.09 3.40
N THR A 43 0.89 14.49 4.43
CA THR A 43 1.67 15.22 5.45
C THR A 43 3.07 15.61 4.99
N GLY A 44 3.59 14.97 3.93
CA GLY A 44 4.96 15.19 3.45
C GLY A 44 6.05 14.53 4.32
N GLN A 45 5.66 13.74 5.33
CA GLN A 45 6.58 12.96 6.16
C GLN A 45 7.44 11.99 5.33
N ASP A 46 8.65 11.68 5.81
CA ASP A 46 9.49 10.67 5.18
C ASP A 46 8.81 9.30 5.29
N ARG A 47 8.91 8.50 4.21
CA ARG A 47 8.37 7.13 4.19
C ARG A 47 8.99 6.28 5.30
N LYS A 48 10.28 6.47 5.64
CA LYS A 48 11.00 5.68 6.65
C LYS A 48 10.46 5.88 8.07
N ASP A 49 9.68 6.94 8.30
CA ASP A 49 9.08 7.24 9.60
C ASP A 49 7.76 6.52 9.83
N THR A 50 7.04 6.16 8.76
CA THR A 50 5.77 5.43 8.86
C THR A 50 5.87 3.99 8.37
N HIS A 51 6.78 3.68 7.45
CA HIS A 51 6.91 2.32 6.89
C HIS A 51 8.06 1.52 7.49
N PHE A 52 8.93 2.15 8.29
CA PHE A 52 10.06 1.52 8.98
C PHE A 52 10.98 0.70 8.05
N PHE A 53 11.01 1.06 6.77
CA PHE A 53 11.73 0.39 5.69
C PHE A 53 12.30 1.42 4.71
N ASP A 54 13.55 1.21 4.31
CA ASP A 54 14.26 2.05 3.35
C ASP A 54 14.28 1.43 1.95
N LEU A 55 13.74 2.13 0.95
CA LEU A 55 13.70 1.64 -0.43
C LEU A 55 15.09 1.57 -1.08
N ASP A 56 16.03 2.41 -0.61
CA ASP A 56 17.39 2.49 -1.14
C ASP A 56 18.28 1.33 -0.64
N ILE A 57 17.85 0.64 0.43
CA ILE A 57 18.55 -0.51 1.00
C ILE A 57 17.99 -1.79 0.37
N LEU A 58 18.79 -2.40 -0.50
CA LEU A 58 18.40 -3.62 -1.23
C LEU A 58 18.49 -4.90 -0.41
N SER A 59 19.25 -4.90 0.69
CA SER A 59 19.28 -6.03 1.62
C SER A 59 17.91 -6.25 2.28
N GLU A 60 17.72 -7.46 2.82
CA GLU A 60 16.52 -7.79 3.58
C GLU A 60 16.34 -6.82 4.75
N GLN A 61 15.11 -6.38 4.94
CA GLN A 61 14.69 -5.53 6.05
C GLN A 61 13.36 -6.04 6.58
N ASP A 62 13.16 -5.88 7.88
CA ASP A 62 11.91 -6.21 8.54
C ASP A 62 11.27 -4.92 9.09
N PRO A 63 10.18 -4.42 8.48
CA PRO A 63 9.51 -3.21 8.93
C PRO A 63 8.88 -3.39 10.32
N ILE A 64 8.53 -4.62 10.72
CA ILE A 64 7.99 -4.90 12.05
C ILE A 64 9.10 -4.74 13.11
N GLN A 65 10.25 -5.37 12.89
CA GLN A 65 11.41 -5.17 13.74
C GLN A 65 11.87 -3.70 13.74
N GLY A 66 11.79 -3.01 12.60
CA GLY A 66 12.10 -1.58 12.49
C GLY A 66 11.20 -0.70 13.36
N LEU A 67 9.89 -0.97 13.35
CA LEU A 67 8.90 -0.32 14.23
C LEU A 67 9.22 -0.59 15.70
N LEU A 68 9.39 -1.86 16.10
CA LEU A 68 9.66 -2.22 17.49
C LEU A 68 11.02 -1.70 18.01
N THR A 69 11.99 -1.53 17.13
CA THR A 69 13.28 -0.92 17.48
C THR A 69 13.15 0.58 17.73
N LYS A 70 12.37 1.30 16.92
CA LYS A 70 12.13 2.75 17.10
C LYS A 70 11.13 3.04 18.22
N HIS A 71 10.14 2.17 18.41
CA HIS A 71 9.05 2.31 19.37
C HIS A 71 8.88 1.00 20.18
N PRO A 72 9.77 0.76 21.16
CA PRO A 72 9.66 -0.40 22.03
C PRO A 72 8.31 -0.45 22.74
N GLY A 73 7.72 -1.65 22.81
CA GLY A 73 6.44 -1.89 23.47
C GLY A 73 5.20 -1.54 22.65
N MET A 74 5.37 -1.12 21.38
CA MET A 74 4.23 -0.76 20.51
C MET A 74 3.17 -1.87 20.39
N PHE A 75 3.56 -3.13 20.54
CA PHE A 75 2.67 -4.29 20.44
C PHE A 75 2.40 -5.00 21.77
N ASP A 76 2.79 -4.43 22.92
CA ASP A 76 2.64 -5.08 24.23
C ASP A 76 1.18 -5.42 24.55
N ASP A 77 0.23 -4.58 24.09
CA ASP A 77 -1.21 -4.76 24.28
C ASP A 77 -1.94 -5.24 23.01
N LEU A 78 -1.22 -5.85 22.05
CA LEU A 78 -1.86 -6.30 20.80
C LEU A 78 -2.90 -7.41 21.05
N SER A 79 -2.72 -8.26 22.07
CA SER A 79 -3.69 -9.29 22.48
C SER A 79 -5.02 -8.74 23.02
N ALA A 80 -5.07 -7.45 23.40
CA ALA A 80 -6.26 -6.84 23.96
C ALA A 80 -7.34 -6.59 22.89
N VAL A 81 -8.62 -6.65 23.28
CA VAL A 81 -9.74 -6.34 22.38
C VAL A 81 -10.06 -4.84 22.47
N THR A 82 -9.20 -4.02 21.87
CA THR A 82 -9.32 -2.54 21.87
C THR A 82 -9.26 -1.95 20.45
N PRO A 83 -9.74 -0.71 20.24
CA PRO A 83 -9.53 0.01 18.97
C PRO A 83 -8.05 0.14 18.61
N GLN A 84 -7.16 0.35 19.59
CA GLN A 84 -5.71 0.42 19.41
C GLN A 84 -5.17 -0.88 18.82
N SER A 85 -5.53 -2.02 19.41
CA SER A 85 -5.05 -3.34 18.97
C SER A 85 -5.55 -3.66 17.55
N ALA A 86 -6.80 -3.29 17.22
CA ALA A 86 -7.34 -3.40 15.87
C ALA A 86 -6.57 -2.53 14.87
N PHE A 87 -6.30 -1.26 15.22
CA PHE A 87 -5.51 -0.35 14.41
C PHE A 87 -4.10 -0.89 14.14
N LEU A 88 -3.40 -1.35 15.17
CA LEU A 88 -2.06 -1.90 15.05
C LEU A 88 -2.03 -3.20 14.23
N ALA A 89 -3.03 -4.07 14.35
CA ALA A 89 -3.17 -5.25 13.48
C ALA A 89 -3.34 -4.84 12.00
N GLY A 90 -4.11 -3.78 11.73
CA GLY A 90 -4.20 -3.20 10.39
C GLY A 90 -2.87 -2.63 9.91
N TYR A 91 -2.15 -1.94 10.80
CA TYR A 91 -0.84 -1.35 10.53
C TYR A 91 0.20 -2.42 10.15
N ILE A 92 0.25 -3.54 10.88
CA ILE A 92 1.08 -4.71 10.56
C ILE A 92 0.76 -5.22 9.14
N THR A 93 -0.54 -5.36 8.83
CA THR A 93 -1.00 -5.81 7.51
C THR A 93 -0.51 -4.88 6.39
N HIS A 94 -0.54 -3.56 6.61
CA HIS A 94 0.02 -2.60 5.66
C HIS A 94 1.52 -2.81 5.45
N LEU A 95 2.29 -2.82 6.53
CA LEU A 95 3.76 -2.93 6.47
C LEU A 95 4.20 -4.20 5.73
N LEU A 96 3.53 -5.32 5.97
CA LEU A 96 3.81 -6.60 5.33
C LEU A 96 3.39 -6.59 3.86
N ALA A 97 2.25 -5.99 3.51
CA ALA A 97 1.85 -5.82 2.11
C ALA A 97 2.87 -4.99 1.32
N ASP A 98 3.38 -3.92 1.92
CA ASP A 98 4.38 -3.04 1.30
C ASP A 98 5.73 -3.73 1.13
N LYS A 99 6.25 -4.37 2.19
CA LYS A 99 7.48 -5.17 2.12
C LYS A 99 7.36 -6.21 1.01
N ARG A 100 6.29 -7.01 1.04
CA ARG A 100 6.09 -8.08 0.05
C ARG A 100 5.94 -7.53 -1.35
N TYR A 101 5.26 -6.41 -1.57
CA TYR A 101 5.17 -5.82 -2.90
C TYR A 101 6.56 -5.42 -3.40
N ILE A 102 7.37 -4.77 -2.57
CA ILE A 102 8.73 -4.40 -2.95
C ILE A 102 9.57 -5.63 -3.30
N GLU A 103 9.53 -6.68 -2.49
CA GLU A 103 10.38 -7.87 -2.68
C GLU A 103 9.86 -8.81 -3.78
N GLN A 104 8.56 -9.09 -3.79
CA GLN A 104 7.93 -10.12 -4.63
C GLN A 104 7.38 -9.58 -5.95
N ILE A 105 7.25 -8.25 -6.09
CA ILE A 105 6.76 -7.60 -7.30
C ILE A 105 7.84 -6.68 -7.87
N TYR A 106 8.14 -5.58 -7.20
CA TYR A 106 8.99 -4.53 -7.77
C TYR A 106 10.42 -5.01 -8.04
N ARG A 107 11.14 -5.48 -7.01
CA ARG A 107 12.54 -5.94 -7.14
C ARG A 107 12.64 -7.17 -8.05
N LYS A 108 11.62 -8.02 -8.04
CA LYS A 108 11.61 -9.27 -8.82
C LYS A 108 11.37 -9.06 -10.31
N PHE A 109 10.50 -8.12 -10.68
CA PHE A 109 10.02 -7.98 -12.05
C PHE A 109 10.30 -6.63 -12.70
N PHE A 110 10.46 -5.57 -11.91
CA PHE A 110 10.55 -4.19 -12.42
C PHE A 110 11.89 -3.50 -12.12
N LEU A 111 12.75 -4.07 -11.27
CA LEU A 111 14.10 -3.56 -11.05
C LEU A 111 15.10 -4.33 -11.92
N THR A 112 15.72 -3.66 -12.89
CA THR A 112 16.65 -4.32 -13.83
C THR A 112 18.12 -4.20 -13.43
N ASN A 113 18.50 -3.13 -12.74
CA ASN A 113 19.90 -2.86 -12.40
C ASN A 113 20.09 -2.74 -10.88
N ILE A 114 20.31 -3.87 -10.22
CA ILE A 114 20.47 -3.98 -8.76
C ILE A 114 21.80 -3.35 -8.29
N ASP A 115 22.84 -3.39 -9.13
CA ASP A 115 24.21 -3.00 -8.75
C ASP A 115 24.63 -1.59 -9.23
N SER A 116 23.73 -0.85 -9.90
CA SER A 116 24.05 0.48 -10.44
C SER A 116 23.29 1.59 -9.73
N GLN A 117 23.93 2.74 -9.58
CA GLN A 117 23.22 3.96 -9.20
C GLN A 117 22.09 4.24 -10.21
N PHE A 118 20.98 4.77 -9.71
CA PHE A 118 19.85 5.16 -10.54
C PHE A 118 20.29 6.11 -11.65
N ASP A 119 19.97 5.77 -12.91
CA ASP A 119 20.23 6.59 -14.08
C ASP A 119 18.91 7.03 -14.74
N PRO A 120 18.53 8.32 -14.68
CA PRO A 120 17.33 8.84 -15.35
C PRO A 120 17.43 8.81 -16.88
N SER A 121 18.58 8.42 -17.44
CA SER A 121 18.76 8.21 -18.87
C SER A 121 18.36 6.81 -19.33
N ASP A 122 18.29 5.82 -18.43
CA ASP A 122 17.96 4.42 -18.70
C ASP A 122 16.48 4.26 -19.10
N GLU A 123 16.26 4.07 -20.40
CA GLU A 123 14.93 3.88 -20.97
C GLU A 123 14.32 2.52 -20.60
N THR A 124 15.14 1.50 -20.36
CA THR A 124 14.66 0.18 -19.96
C THR A 124 14.07 0.26 -18.55
N GLN A 125 14.84 0.80 -17.59
CA GLN A 125 14.35 0.98 -16.21
C GLN A 125 13.15 1.93 -16.15
N MET A 126 13.12 3.00 -16.97
CA MET A 126 11.94 3.86 -17.09
C MET A 126 10.69 3.07 -17.51
N ARG A 127 10.81 2.19 -18.50
CA ARG A 127 9.69 1.37 -18.99
C ARG A 127 9.22 0.37 -17.93
N TYR A 128 10.11 -0.24 -17.16
CA TYR A 128 9.70 -1.10 -16.05
C TYR A 128 9.05 -0.30 -14.91
N ASN A 129 9.50 0.92 -14.63
CA ASN A 129 8.83 1.82 -13.68
C ASN A 129 7.43 2.24 -14.18
N LEU A 130 7.26 2.43 -15.49
CA LEU A 130 5.94 2.62 -16.10
C LEU A 130 5.03 1.40 -15.89
N PHE A 131 5.57 0.19 -16.04
CA PHE A 131 4.80 -1.04 -15.83
C PHE A 131 4.44 -1.28 -14.37
N ASP A 132 5.35 -1.04 -13.42
CA ASP A 132 5.05 -1.07 -11.99
C ASP A 132 3.91 -0.08 -11.66
N ARG A 133 4.01 1.16 -12.15
CA ARG A 133 2.97 2.16 -11.89
C ARG A 133 1.65 1.83 -12.58
N THR A 134 1.71 1.21 -13.76
CA THR A 134 0.54 0.70 -14.48
C THR A 134 -0.14 -0.43 -13.70
N LEU A 135 0.63 -1.35 -13.11
CA LEU A 135 0.12 -2.43 -12.27
C LEU A 135 -0.63 -1.86 -11.07
N GLN A 136 -0.03 -0.91 -10.35
CA GLN A 136 -0.66 -0.24 -9.20
C GLN A 136 -1.97 0.44 -9.60
N PHE A 137 -1.97 1.16 -10.73
CA PHE A 137 -3.17 1.81 -11.25
C PHE A 137 -4.27 0.81 -11.58
N GLU A 138 -3.96 -0.29 -12.28
CA GLU A 138 -4.95 -1.29 -12.65
C GLU A 138 -5.51 -2.03 -11.44
N LEU A 139 -4.67 -2.37 -10.47
CA LEU A 139 -5.13 -3.02 -9.24
C LEU A 139 -6.12 -2.12 -8.50
N ASP A 140 -5.80 -0.83 -8.33
CA ASP A 140 -6.72 0.13 -7.72
C ASP A 140 -8.01 0.31 -8.54
N ARG A 141 -7.91 0.37 -9.88
CA ARG A 141 -9.07 0.50 -10.77
C ARG A 141 -10.00 -0.71 -10.68
N ILE A 142 -9.44 -1.91 -10.62
CA ILE A 142 -10.20 -3.16 -10.42
C ILE A 142 -10.92 -3.12 -9.07
N GLN A 143 -10.22 -2.78 -7.98
CA GLN A 143 -10.85 -2.66 -6.66
C GLN A 143 -11.97 -1.60 -6.63
N LYS A 144 -11.78 -0.47 -7.31
CA LYS A 144 -12.81 0.57 -7.44
C LYS A 144 -14.00 0.17 -8.32
N SER A 145 -13.85 -0.86 -9.14
CA SER A 145 -14.98 -1.44 -9.89
C SER A 145 -15.87 -2.27 -8.96
N GLU A 146 -15.30 -2.84 -7.89
CA GLU A 146 -15.97 -3.60 -6.83
C GLU A 146 -16.26 -2.71 -5.60
N GLN A 147 -17.05 -1.66 -5.80
CA GLN A 147 -17.22 -0.56 -4.83
C GLN A 147 -17.72 -0.95 -3.43
N SER A 148 -18.40 -2.10 -3.29
CA SER A 148 -19.04 -2.50 -2.03
C SER A 148 -18.05 -2.63 -0.88
N ILE A 149 -16.88 -3.23 -1.12
CA ILE A 149 -15.83 -3.42 -0.11
C ILE A 149 -15.29 -2.06 0.35
N LEU A 150 -14.96 -1.18 -0.60
CA LEU A 150 -14.40 0.13 -0.31
C LEU A 150 -15.39 1.03 0.43
N ILE A 151 -16.66 1.04 0.02
CA ILE A 151 -17.71 1.82 0.69
C ILE A 151 -17.94 1.31 2.11
N ASN A 152 -18.00 -0.01 2.31
CA ASN A 152 -18.17 -0.61 3.63
C ASN A 152 -17.00 -0.28 4.56
N ALA A 153 -15.75 -0.37 4.06
CA ALA A 153 -14.57 0.00 4.83
C ALA A 153 -14.59 1.48 5.22
N LEU A 154 -14.88 2.38 4.28
CA LEU A 154 -14.99 3.81 4.55
C LEU A 154 -16.11 4.15 5.53
N TYR A 155 -17.26 3.48 5.41
CA TYR A 155 -18.36 3.65 6.36
C TYR A 155 -17.90 3.32 7.78
N LYS A 156 -17.31 2.14 7.98
CA LYS A 156 -16.77 1.70 9.28
C LYS A 156 -15.67 2.60 9.82
N ILE A 157 -14.78 3.10 8.96
CA ILE A 157 -13.75 4.07 9.35
C ILE A 157 -14.44 5.33 9.89
N ASN A 158 -15.40 5.90 9.17
CA ASN A 158 -15.99 7.20 9.51
C ASN A 158 -17.07 7.14 10.62
N GLU A 159 -17.38 5.96 11.20
CA GLU A 159 -18.33 5.82 12.31
C GLU A 159 -17.77 6.26 13.67
N GLN A 160 -16.46 6.48 13.80
CA GLN A 160 -15.81 6.77 15.07
C GLN A 160 -14.68 7.81 14.93
N GLU A 161 -14.39 8.51 16.01
CA GLU A 161 -13.22 9.40 16.09
C GLU A 161 -11.92 8.57 16.14
N HIS A 162 -10.87 9.09 15.51
CA HIS A 162 -9.58 8.41 15.43
C HIS A 162 -8.63 8.93 16.50
N ILE A 163 -8.51 8.18 17.60
CA ILE A 163 -7.58 8.45 18.69
C ILE A 163 -6.81 7.18 18.99
N TYR A 164 -5.53 7.18 18.64
CA TYR A 164 -4.62 6.06 18.84
C TYR A 164 -3.33 6.57 19.51
N ASP A 165 -2.67 5.71 20.28
CA ASP A 165 -1.38 6.00 20.88
C ASP A 165 -0.27 5.54 19.94
N VAL A 166 0.04 6.40 18.96
CA VAL A 166 1.02 6.12 17.90
C VAL A 166 1.91 7.37 17.73
N PRO A 167 3.13 7.38 18.29
CA PRO A 167 3.92 8.62 18.45
C PRO A 167 4.47 9.19 17.13
N PHE A 168 4.37 8.46 16.03
CA PHE A 168 4.88 8.85 14.71
C PHE A 168 3.79 9.29 13.73
N ILE A 169 2.50 9.24 14.12
CA ILE A 169 1.37 9.79 13.35
C ILE A 169 0.44 10.58 14.28
N ASP A 170 0.25 11.87 13.99
CA ASP A 170 -0.71 12.71 14.72
C ASP A 170 -2.16 12.26 14.46
N ASN A 171 -2.96 12.14 15.52
CA ASN A 171 -4.39 11.84 15.46
C ASN A 171 -5.19 12.85 14.61
N LEU A 172 -4.80 14.13 14.60
CA LEU A 172 -5.42 15.12 13.69
C LEU A 172 -5.23 14.72 12.23
N ASN A 173 -4.03 14.27 11.88
CA ASN A 173 -3.77 13.80 10.53
C ASN A 173 -4.60 12.54 10.24
N LEU A 174 -4.76 11.59 11.18
CA LEU A 174 -5.58 10.39 10.96
C LEU A 174 -7.04 10.72 10.64
N ASN A 175 -7.62 11.72 11.31
CA ASN A 175 -8.98 12.19 11.05
C ASN A 175 -9.10 12.92 9.70
N ASP A 176 -8.05 13.58 9.22
CA ASP A 176 -8.05 14.17 7.88
C ASP A 176 -7.78 13.12 6.79
N TRP A 177 -6.98 12.10 7.10
CA TRP A 177 -6.71 10.98 6.22
C TRP A 177 -8.00 10.26 5.83
N SER A 178 -8.90 9.97 6.78
CA SER A 178 -10.18 9.33 6.47
C SER A 178 -11.02 10.10 5.43
N LYS A 179 -11.02 11.43 5.48
CA LYS A 179 -11.68 12.30 4.49
C LYS A 179 -10.97 12.26 3.13
N ILE A 180 -9.64 12.21 3.12
CA ILE A 180 -8.84 12.07 1.89
C ILE A 180 -9.12 10.72 1.23
N MET A 181 -9.22 9.64 2.01
CA MET A 181 -9.54 8.31 1.50
C MET A 181 -10.89 8.30 0.78
N MET A 182 -11.92 8.96 1.33
CA MET A 182 -13.22 9.12 0.65
C MET A 182 -13.06 9.78 -0.72
N SER A 183 -12.23 10.81 -0.83
CA SER A 183 -11.97 11.50 -2.10
C SER A 183 -11.24 10.63 -3.13
N ILE A 184 -10.37 9.73 -2.67
CA ILE A 184 -9.63 8.78 -3.52
C ILE A 184 -10.56 7.67 -4.04
N VAL A 185 -11.39 7.11 -3.16
CA VAL A 185 -12.35 6.04 -3.50
C VAL A 185 -13.48 6.56 -4.38
N ALA A 186 -13.93 7.80 -4.18
CA ALA A 186 -14.97 8.42 -5.02
C ALA A 186 -14.53 8.67 -6.47
N GLN A 187 -13.24 8.55 -6.80
CA GLN A 187 -12.76 8.69 -8.17
C GLN A 187 -13.28 7.54 -9.05
N PRO A 188 -13.85 7.82 -10.24
CA PRO A 188 -14.36 6.78 -11.10
C PRO A 188 -13.25 5.85 -11.60
N PRO A 189 -13.52 4.53 -11.77
CA PRO A 189 -12.55 3.54 -12.25
C PRO A 189 -12.34 3.61 -13.77
N VAL A 190 -12.01 4.79 -14.29
CA VAL A 190 -11.81 5.08 -15.72
C VAL A 190 -10.36 5.44 -16.02
N TYR A 191 -9.99 5.39 -17.30
CA TYR A 191 -8.61 5.55 -17.76
C TYR A 191 -8.18 7.01 -17.99
N ASP A 192 -9.08 7.98 -17.88
CA ASP A 192 -8.83 9.39 -18.24
C ASP A 192 -7.60 9.99 -17.53
N ARG A 193 -7.33 9.55 -16.30
CA ARG A 193 -6.21 10.02 -15.49
C ARG A 193 -4.92 9.24 -15.70
N TYR A 194 -4.95 8.13 -16.45
CA TYR A 194 -3.79 7.24 -16.64
C TYR A 194 -2.56 8.01 -17.16
N PRO A 195 -2.62 8.78 -18.27
CA PRO A 195 -1.43 9.45 -18.79
C PRO A 195 -0.83 10.45 -17.80
N GLN A 196 -1.68 11.23 -17.12
CA GLN A 196 -1.26 12.24 -16.15
C GLN A 196 -0.60 11.61 -14.92
N LEU A 197 -1.12 10.48 -14.44
CA LEU A 197 -0.57 9.77 -13.28
C LEU A 197 0.78 9.13 -13.59
N MET A 198 0.92 8.48 -14.75
CA MET A 198 2.19 7.90 -15.19
C MET A 198 3.24 8.99 -15.41
N HIS A 199 2.87 10.07 -16.10
CA HIS A 199 3.75 11.22 -16.34
C HIS A 199 4.23 11.86 -15.04
N SER A 200 3.30 12.15 -14.12
CA SER A 200 3.64 12.76 -12.82
C SER A 200 4.57 11.87 -12.00
N HIS A 201 4.35 10.55 -12.00
CA HIS A 201 5.18 9.61 -11.26
C HIS A 201 6.59 9.52 -11.86
N LEU A 202 6.71 9.27 -13.17
CA LEU A 202 8.00 9.11 -13.84
C LEU A 202 8.82 10.41 -13.86
N SER A 203 8.15 11.57 -13.96
CA SER A 203 8.83 12.87 -13.88
C SER A 203 9.47 13.09 -12.50
N LYS A 204 8.84 12.62 -11.41
CA LYS A 204 9.41 12.70 -10.05
C LYS A 204 10.64 11.82 -9.87
N LEU A 205 10.77 10.76 -10.67
CA LEU A 205 11.99 9.95 -10.75
C LEU A 205 13.08 10.61 -11.60
N GLY A 206 12.81 11.75 -12.23
CA GLY A 206 13.79 12.50 -13.04
C GLY A 206 13.84 12.12 -14.52
N TYR A 207 12.93 11.26 -14.99
CA TYR A 207 12.81 10.95 -16.43
C TYR A 207 12.30 12.17 -17.21
N SER A 208 12.77 12.34 -18.45
CA SER A 208 12.35 13.48 -19.28
C SER A 208 10.92 13.32 -19.81
N SER A 209 10.19 14.44 -19.87
CA SER A 209 8.79 14.46 -20.33
C SER A 209 8.61 13.85 -21.72
N ASP A 210 9.49 14.19 -22.67
CA ASP A 210 9.40 13.70 -24.05
C ASP A 210 9.53 12.18 -24.13
N LYS A 211 10.46 11.60 -23.35
CA LYS A 211 10.62 10.15 -23.26
C LYS A 211 9.36 9.51 -22.70
N ILE A 212 8.81 10.05 -21.61
CA ILE A 212 7.62 9.49 -20.99
C ILE A 212 6.44 9.51 -21.97
N LEU A 213 6.16 10.66 -22.60
CA LEU A 213 5.01 10.82 -23.50
C LEU A 213 5.04 9.86 -24.69
N ASN A 214 6.22 9.49 -25.20
CA ASN A 214 6.35 8.49 -26.26
C ASN A 214 5.78 7.11 -25.89
N HIS A 215 5.70 6.79 -24.60
CA HIS A 215 5.20 5.50 -24.09
C HIS A 215 3.76 5.55 -23.57
N LEU A 216 3.09 6.72 -23.55
CA LEU A 216 1.75 6.87 -22.96
C LEU A 216 0.59 6.83 -23.95
N ASN A 217 0.85 6.78 -25.26
CA ASN A 217 -0.18 6.85 -26.30
C ASN A 217 -1.11 5.61 -26.35
N ASP A 218 -0.68 4.46 -25.82
CA ASP A 218 -1.46 3.22 -25.80
C ASP A 218 -1.47 2.59 -24.40
N TYR A 219 -2.35 3.08 -23.53
CA TYR A 219 -2.50 2.56 -22.18
C TYR A 219 -2.93 1.08 -22.18
N LYS A 220 -3.68 0.61 -23.19
CA LYS A 220 -4.12 -0.79 -23.27
C LYS A 220 -2.93 -1.70 -23.51
N LYS A 221 -2.03 -1.32 -24.41
CA LYS A 221 -0.78 -2.03 -24.62
C LYS A 221 0.06 -2.07 -23.35
N ASN A 222 0.20 -0.95 -22.64
CA ASN A 222 0.97 -0.92 -21.39
C ASN A 222 0.38 -1.84 -20.32
N ILE A 223 -0.95 -1.89 -20.20
CA ILE A 223 -1.64 -2.80 -19.28
C ILE A 223 -1.38 -4.26 -19.67
N ASN A 224 -1.54 -4.60 -20.95
CA ASN A 224 -1.30 -5.96 -21.44
C ASN A 224 0.16 -6.38 -21.23
N ASP A 225 1.12 -5.53 -21.58
CA ASP A 225 2.55 -5.78 -21.37
C ASP A 225 2.86 -5.97 -19.88
N THR A 226 2.24 -5.18 -19.00
CA THR A 226 2.39 -5.30 -17.55
C THR A 226 1.90 -6.65 -17.04
N PHE A 227 0.70 -7.08 -17.44
CA PHE A 227 0.15 -8.38 -17.03
C PHE A 227 0.83 -9.59 -17.70
N ASN A 228 1.56 -9.38 -18.80
CA ASN A 228 2.46 -10.40 -19.36
C ASN A 228 3.71 -10.63 -18.49
N ILE A 229 4.12 -9.62 -17.70
CA ILE A 229 5.23 -9.73 -16.75
C ILE A 229 4.72 -10.27 -15.41
N VAL A 230 3.66 -9.66 -14.87
CA VAL A 230 3.04 -10.04 -13.58
C VAL A 230 1.60 -10.45 -13.83
N SER A 231 1.36 -11.75 -14.01
CA SER A 231 0.03 -12.27 -14.33
C SER A 231 -1.01 -11.98 -13.22
N GLN A 232 -2.29 -11.90 -13.60
CA GLN A 232 -3.39 -11.75 -12.65
C GLN A 232 -3.41 -12.86 -11.59
N LYS A 233 -3.18 -14.12 -12.01
CA LYS A 233 -3.06 -15.26 -11.10
C LYS A 233 -1.94 -15.08 -10.06
N TYR A 234 -0.81 -14.49 -10.46
CA TYR A 234 0.27 -14.19 -9.52
C TYR A 234 -0.15 -13.11 -8.52
N MET A 235 -0.91 -12.10 -8.96
CA MET A 235 -1.45 -11.07 -8.06
C MET A 235 -2.48 -11.63 -7.06
N GLU A 236 -3.34 -12.55 -7.48
CA GLU A 236 -4.26 -13.26 -6.58
C GLU A 236 -3.49 -14.06 -5.52
N GLN A 237 -2.47 -14.81 -5.94
CA GLN A 237 -1.60 -15.55 -5.03
C GLN A 237 -0.87 -14.59 -4.08
N PHE A 238 -0.36 -13.46 -4.59
CA PHE A 238 0.29 -12.44 -3.79
C PHE A 238 -0.63 -11.92 -2.68
N VAL A 239 -1.89 -11.62 -2.98
CA VAL A 239 -2.87 -11.16 -1.99
C VAL A 239 -3.10 -12.24 -0.92
N ASN A 240 -3.41 -13.48 -1.33
CA ASN A 240 -3.69 -14.58 -0.41
C ASN A 240 -2.51 -14.86 0.53
N GLU A 241 -1.29 -14.90 0.01
CA GLU A 241 -0.10 -15.09 0.82
C GLU A 241 0.19 -13.91 1.76
N THR A 242 -0.09 -12.69 1.31
CA THR A 242 0.06 -11.48 2.13
C THR A 242 -0.92 -11.46 3.28
N VAL A 243 -2.18 -11.86 3.04
CA VAL A 243 -3.20 -12.04 4.08
C VAL A 243 -2.71 -13.06 5.10
N LYS A 244 -2.32 -14.26 4.63
CA LYS A 244 -1.83 -15.32 5.51
C LYS A 244 -0.68 -14.87 6.39
N ILE A 245 0.37 -14.28 5.80
CA ILE A 245 1.54 -13.80 6.57
C ILE A 245 1.15 -12.70 7.55
N SER A 246 0.23 -11.81 7.17
CA SER A 246 -0.25 -10.77 8.08
C SER A 246 -0.95 -11.39 9.29
N LEU A 247 -1.82 -12.38 9.06
CA LEU A 247 -2.50 -13.10 10.14
C LEU A 247 -1.51 -13.86 11.02
N ASP A 248 -0.59 -14.62 10.43
CA ASP A 248 0.44 -15.38 11.15
C ASP A 248 1.28 -14.43 12.04
N THR A 249 1.74 -13.29 11.50
CA THR A 249 2.52 -12.30 12.27
C THR A 249 1.69 -11.63 13.36
N ILE A 250 0.43 -11.26 13.11
CA ILE A 250 -0.43 -10.69 14.15
C ILE A 250 -0.59 -11.69 15.31
N MET A 251 -0.77 -12.98 15.01
CA MET A 251 -0.92 -14.03 16.02
C MET A 251 0.33 -14.26 16.88
N GLU A 252 1.53 -13.91 16.38
CA GLU A 252 2.77 -14.00 17.17
C GLU A 252 2.81 -13.01 18.35
N PHE A 253 2.01 -11.94 18.29
CA PHE A 253 1.95 -10.88 19.29
C PHE A 253 0.66 -10.92 20.14
N THR A 254 -0.19 -11.95 19.99
CA THR A 254 -1.50 -12.06 20.66
C THR A 254 -1.59 -13.28 21.56
#